data_AF-A0A2D6AQ56-F1
#
_entry.id   AF-A0A2D6AQ56-F1
#
_cell.length_a   1.000
_cell.length_b   1.000
_cell.length_c   1.000
_cell.angle_alpha   90.00
_cell.angle_beta   90.00
_cell.angle_gamma   90.00
#
_symmetry.space_group_name_H-M   'P 1'
#
loop_
_entity.id
_entity.type
_entity.pdbx_description
1 polymer ?
#
loop_
_entity_poly.entity_id
_entity_poly.type
_entity_poly.pdbx_seq_one_letter_code
_entity_poly.pdbx_strand_id
1 'polypeptide(L)'
;MAWMQMATIVMVVMVQDGIQTPLWMWIRRGMFKHPSFWKTLCMEWMKMATHKTGDNEMQKERIMVDQEPLNLGELSTATDPDQVIDDPEVLFLNQVLEDHPDIKEDTPVVDLDKANSILYVIGQIKDEMDGISEVANKQIDRAKMFEERELGKRQRTVDFLTSRLFMYATATGKRTVSLPNGKLKLIKRQERLEYVDIDKVLAWIKTNDRSGEMIRIKEELNKTKIKMFFKNTGEIPDGVEIIQQEDSFKVVPE
;
A
#
# COMPACT_ATOMS: atom_id res chain seq x y z
N MET A 1 -22.10 25.53 -9.97
CA MET A 1 -20.93 25.78 -9.09
C MET A 1 -21.03 25.08 -7.73
N ALA A 2 -22.15 25.15 -7.01
CA ALA A 2 -22.31 24.47 -5.70
C ALA A 2 -22.06 22.93 -5.69
N TRP A 3 -22.33 22.25 -6.80
CA TRP A 3 -22.19 20.78 -6.92
C TRP A 3 -20.73 20.33 -7.02
N MET A 4 -19.83 21.18 -7.52
CA MET A 4 -18.39 20.88 -7.57
C MET A 4 -17.74 20.99 -6.19
N GLN A 5 -18.14 21.98 -5.38
CA GLN A 5 -17.63 22.12 -4.01
C GLN A 5 -18.07 20.95 -3.11
N MET A 6 -19.30 20.47 -3.26
CA MET A 6 -19.80 19.28 -2.55
C MET A 6 -19.05 18.00 -2.96
N ALA A 7 -18.71 17.85 -4.24
CA ALA A 7 -17.93 16.70 -4.71
C ALA A 7 -16.50 16.67 -4.13
N THR A 8 -15.86 17.83 -3.99
CA THR A 8 -14.53 17.94 -3.38
C THR A 8 -14.57 17.61 -1.89
N ILE A 9 -15.57 18.11 -1.15
CA ILE A 9 -15.72 17.82 0.29
C ILE A 9 -15.95 16.32 0.52
N VAL A 10 -16.82 15.69 -0.27
CA VAL A 10 -17.09 14.24 -0.18
C VAL A 10 -15.85 13.42 -0.54
N MET A 11 -15.05 13.84 -1.53
CA MET A 11 -13.78 13.16 -1.85
C MET A 11 -12.74 13.27 -0.73
N VAL A 12 -12.60 14.43 -0.10
CA VAL A 12 -11.64 14.63 1.01
C VAL A 12 -12.01 13.75 2.20
N VAL A 13 -13.29 13.66 2.55
CA VAL A 13 -13.76 12.82 3.67
C VAL A 13 -13.60 11.33 3.37
N MET A 14 -13.88 10.87 2.14
CA MET A 14 -13.73 9.45 1.78
C MET A 14 -12.27 8.95 1.78
N VAL A 15 -11.30 9.82 1.55
CA VAL A 15 -9.86 9.49 1.61
C VAL A 15 -9.38 9.36 3.06
N GLN A 16 -9.95 10.15 3.98
CA GLN A 16 -9.57 10.13 5.39
C GLN A 16 -10.10 8.88 6.14
N ASP A 17 -11.21 8.30 5.69
CA ASP A 17 -11.85 7.14 6.34
C ASP A 17 -11.43 5.77 5.75
N GLY A 18 -10.44 5.72 4.86
CA GLY A 18 -9.92 4.45 4.31
C GLY A 18 -10.93 3.66 3.45
N ILE A 19 -11.99 4.32 2.97
CA ILE A 19 -13.05 3.67 2.17
C ILE A 19 -12.56 3.48 0.74
N GLN A 20 -11.92 2.34 0.46
CA GLN A 20 -11.65 1.90 -0.91
C GLN A 20 -12.95 1.44 -1.60
N THR A 21 -13.73 2.39 -2.12
CA THR A 21 -14.66 2.06 -3.21
C THR A 21 -14.16 2.68 -4.52
N PRO A 22 -14.06 1.90 -5.61
CA PRO A 22 -13.51 2.40 -6.86
C PRO A 22 -14.44 3.44 -7.50
N LEU A 23 -14.11 4.72 -7.30
CA LEU A 23 -14.78 5.88 -7.91
C LEU A 23 -14.92 5.75 -9.45
N TRP A 24 -14.00 5.00 -10.09
CA TRP A 24 -14.00 4.73 -11.53
C TRP A 24 -15.21 3.92 -12.02
N MET A 25 -15.84 3.11 -11.17
CA MET A 25 -17.06 2.36 -11.53
C MET A 25 -18.26 3.26 -11.78
N TRP A 26 -18.33 4.41 -11.09
CA TRP A 26 -19.45 5.36 -11.20
C TRP A 26 -19.27 6.32 -12.37
N ILE A 27 -18.02 6.69 -12.68
CA ILE A 27 -17.66 7.52 -13.83
C ILE A 27 -18.00 6.80 -15.15
N ARG A 28 -17.79 5.47 -15.23
CA ARG A 28 -18.06 4.66 -16.44
C ARG A 28 -19.56 4.48 -16.75
N ARG A 29 -20.45 4.76 -15.81
CA ARG A 29 -21.91 4.57 -15.95
C ARG A 29 -22.70 5.85 -16.28
N GLY A 30 -22.04 7.00 -16.45
CA GLY A 30 -22.71 8.26 -16.83
C GLY A 30 -23.72 8.80 -15.79
N MET A 31 -23.71 8.27 -14.56
CA MET A 31 -24.70 8.56 -13.51
C MET A 31 -24.57 9.96 -12.87
N PHE A 32 -23.54 10.73 -13.22
CA PHE A 32 -23.27 12.05 -12.63
C PHE A 32 -24.17 13.19 -13.12
N LYS A 33 -25.05 12.97 -14.11
CA LYS A 33 -25.85 14.04 -14.71
C LYS A 33 -27.18 14.36 -14.01
N HIS A 34 -27.61 13.56 -13.03
CA HIS A 34 -28.95 13.74 -12.43
C HIS A 34 -28.89 14.26 -10.97
N PRO A 35 -29.53 15.40 -10.65
CA PRO A 35 -29.55 15.99 -9.31
C PRO A 35 -30.07 15.08 -8.19
N SER A 36 -30.95 14.14 -8.53
CA SER A 36 -31.52 13.16 -7.61
C SER A 36 -30.49 12.20 -7.05
N PHE A 37 -29.44 11.87 -7.83
CA PHE A 37 -28.40 10.92 -7.42
C PHE A 37 -27.64 11.38 -6.18
N TRP A 38 -27.25 12.66 -6.15
CA TRP A 38 -26.54 13.24 -5.01
C TRP A 38 -27.41 13.40 -3.77
N LYS A 39 -28.72 13.63 -3.94
CA LYS A 39 -29.67 13.61 -2.81
C LYS A 39 -29.74 12.23 -2.17
N THR A 40 -29.80 11.17 -2.98
CA THR A 40 -29.85 9.80 -2.47
C THR A 40 -28.56 9.43 -1.75
N LEU A 41 -27.39 9.73 -2.36
CA LEU A 41 -26.08 9.44 -1.76
C LEU A 41 -25.88 10.19 -0.43
N CYS A 42 -26.28 11.46 -0.36
CA CYS A 42 -26.16 12.28 0.85
C CYS A 42 -27.10 11.79 1.97
N MET A 43 -28.32 11.37 1.63
CA MET A 43 -29.27 10.79 2.58
C MET A 43 -28.83 9.41 3.09
N GLU A 44 -28.20 8.60 2.24
CA GLU A 44 -27.65 7.29 2.63
C GLU A 44 -26.43 7.46 3.54
N TRP A 45 -25.57 8.44 3.24
CA TRP A 45 -24.42 8.79 4.07
C TRP A 45 -24.84 9.34 5.44
N MET A 46 -25.86 10.21 5.50
CA MET A 46 -26.43 10.68 6.78
C MET A 46 -27.01 9.53 7.61
N LYS A 47 -27.66 8.53 6.98
CA LYS A 47 -28.17 7.34 7.68
C LYS A 47 -27.07 6.43 8.22
N MET A 48 -25.92 6.36 7.53
CA MET A 48 -24.76 5.60 8.01
C MET A 48 -24.03 6.32 9.14
N ALA A 49 -23.98 7.65 9.12
CA ALA A 49 -23.36 8.45 10.17
C ALA A 49 -24.12 8.37 11.49
N THR A 50 -25.46 8.31 11.47
CA THR A 50 -26.28 8.22 12.69
C THR A 50 -26.27 6.83 13.33
N HIS A 51 -26.01 5.76 12.57
CA HIS A 51 -25.92 4.40 13.12
C HIS A 51 -24.59 4.13 13.86
N LYS A 52 -23.50 4.81 13.48
CA LYS A 52 -22.19 4.65 14.15
C LYS A 52 -22.13 5.29 15.54
N THR A 53 -23.04 6.20 15.87
CA THR A 53 -23.04 6.87 17.18
C THR A 53 -23.81 6.08 18.25
N GLY A 54 -24.70 5.16 17.86
CA GLY A 54 -25.53 4.38 18.82
C GLY A 54 -24.91 3.07 19.31
N ASP A 55 -24.06 2.43 18.50
CA ASP A 55 -23.50 1.11 18.85
C ASP A 55 -22.26 1.17 19.77
N ASN A 56 -21.73 2.38 20.03
CA ASN A 56 -20.52 2.58 20.84
C ASN A 56 -20.81 2.78 22.34
N GLU A 57 -22.08 2.92 22.74
CA GLU A 57 -22.47 2.97 24.16
C GLU A 57 -22.73 1.58 24.75
N MET A 58 -23.09 0.59 23.93
CA MET A 58 -23.45 -0.75 24.41
C MET A 58 -22.25 -1.71 24.60
N GLN A 59 -21.04 -1.34 24.16
CA GLN A 59 -19.82 -2.12 24.41
C GLN A 59 -18.96 -1.59 25.57
N LYS A 60 -19.36 -0.49 26.22
CA LYS A 60 -18.64 0.06 27.39
C LYS A 60 -18.96 -0.63 28.73
N GLU A 61 -19.94 -1.53 28.79
CA GLU A 61 -20.34 -2.19 30.05
C GLU A 61 -19.89 -3.65 30.20
N ARG A 62 -18.99 -4.17 29.35
CA ARG A 62 -18.56 -5.57 29.47
C ARG A 62 -17.05 -5.78 29.35
N ILE A 63 -16.28 -4.97 30.08
CA ILE A 63 -14.92 -5.31 30.51
C ILE A 63 -14.73 -4.75 31.94
N MET A 64 -15.26 -5.46 32.94
CA MET A 64 -14.79 -5.35 34.32
C MET A 64 -13.78 -6.48 34.53
N VAL A 65 -12.50 -6.17 34.42
CA VAL A 65 -11.40 -6.95 35.01
C VAL A 65 -10.44 -5.92 35.60
N ASP A 66 -10.28 -6.03 36.91
CA ASP A 66 -9.44 -5.26 37.85
C ASP A 66 -8.30 -4.41 37.26
N GLN A 67 -8.47 -3.09 37.34
CA GLN A 67 -7.36 -2.13 37.39
C GLN A 67 -7.67 -1.16 38.54
N GLU A 68 -6.84 -1.20 39.57
CA GLU A 68 -6.83 -0.19 40.64
C GLU A 68 -6.72 1.22 40.01
N PRO A 69 -7.49 2.22 40.47
CA PRO A 69 -7.35 3.56 39.91
C PRO A 69 -6.01 4.16 40.36
N LEU A 70 -5.11 4.40 39.39
CA LEU A 70 -3.96 5.25 39.57
C LEU A 70 -4.44 6.62 40.09
N ASN A 71 -3.98 6.94 41.29
CA ASN A 71 -4.17 8.22 41.94
C ASN A 71 -3.45 9.31 41.12
N LEU A 72 -4.19 10.02 40.27
CA LEU A 72 -3.72 11.22 39.56
C LEU A 72 -3.68 12.37 40.56
N GLY A 73 -2.60 12.40 41.34
CA GLY A 73 -2.21 13.57 42.12
C GLY A 73 -2.00 14.77 41.19
N GLU A 74 -2.73 15.84 41.51
CA GLU A 74 -2.60 17.23 41.08
C GLU A 74 -1.38 17.55 40.20
N LEU A 75 -1.60 17.67 38.89
CA LEU A 75 -0.62 18.22 37.95
C LEU A 75 -0.61 19.74 38.10
N SER A 76 0.26 20.21 38.99
CA SER A 76 0.68 21.60 39.11
C SER A 76 1.20 22.12 37.78
N THR A 77 0.55 23.15 37.24
CA THR A 77 1.04 23.93 36.09
C THR A 77 2.20 24.82 36.53
N ALA A 78 3.41 24.27 36.50
CA ALA A 78 4.66 25.02 36.50
C ALA A 78 5.67 24.23 35.67
N THR A 79 5.58 24.35 34.35
CA THR A 79 6.63 23.84 33.45
C THR A 79 7.77 24.85 33.49
N ASP A 80 8.89 24.46 34.11
CA ASP A 80 10.18 25.14 33.97
C ASP A 80 10.55 25.26 32.48
N PRO A 81 11.07 26.41 32.01
CA PRO A 81 11.43 26.62 30.61
C PRO A 81 12.64 25.80 30.13
N ASP A 82 13.28 25.02 31.00
CA ASP A 82 14.47 24.21 30.68
C ASP A 82 14.18 22.70 30.53
N GLN A 83 12.92 22.28 30.41
CA GLN A 83 12.59 20.91 30.04
C GLN A 83 12.83 20.71 28.54
N VAL A 84 14.09 20.45 28.20
CA VAL A 84 14.52 19.87 26.92
C VAL A 84 13.64 18.64 26.69
N ILE A 85 12.87 18.67 25.62
CA ILE A 85 12.19 17.48 25.11
C ILE A 85 13.32 16.54 24.71
N ASP A 86 13.54 15.47 25.48
CA ASP A 86 14.47 14.39 25.14
C ASP A 86 13.92 13.66 23.90
N ASP A 87 14.07 14.28 22.74
CA ASP A 87 13.84 13.63 21.46
C ASP A 87 14.87 12.49 21.36
N PRO A 88 14.43 11.22 21.26
CA PRO A 88 15.34 10.08 21.19
C PRO A 88 16.30 10.18 20.00
N GLU A 89 15.94 10.91 18.93
CA GLU A 89 16.82 11.17 17.79
C GLU A 89 17.98 12.11 18.17
N VAL A 90 17.70 13.16 18.95
CA VAL A 90 18.70 14.12 19.44
C VAL A 90 19.61 13.47 20.49
N LEU A 91 19.07 12.59 21.33
CA LEU A 91 19.84 11.84 22.32
C LEU A 91 20.84 10.89 21.67
N PHE A 92 20.42 10.17 20.62
CA PHE A 92 21.28 9.26 19.88
C PHE A 92 22.39 10.01 19.14
N LEU A 93 22.05 11.09 18.44
CA LEU A 93 23.03 11.90 17.74
C LEU A 93 24.05 12.50 18.71
N ASN A 94 23.60 13.02 19.86
CA ASN A 94 24.49 13.54 20.89
C ASN A 94 25.39 12.45 21.49
N GLN A 95 24.88 11.24 21.72
CA GLN A 95 25.67 10.11 22.21
C GLN A 95 26.77 9.72 21.21
N VAL A 96 26.42 9.60 19.93
CA VAL A 96 27.38 9.26 18.85
C VAL A 96 28.43 10.36 18.67
N LEU A 97 28.05 11.63 18.79
CA LEU A 97 28.98 12.76 18.69
C LEU A 97 29.86 12.91 19.95
N GLU A 98 29.36 12.55 21.14
CA GLU A 98 30.16 12.50 22.37
C GLU A 98 31.25 11.43 22.29
N ASP A 99 30.95 10.26 21.71
CA ASP A 99 31.92 9.18 21.50
C ASP A 99 32.97 9.52 20.42
N HIS A 100 32.69 10.53 19.57
CA HIS A 100 33.55 11.01 18.49
C HIS A 100 33.77 12.54 18.56
N PRO A 101 34.56 13.05 19.53
CA PRO A 101 34.67 14.49 19.83
C PRO A 101 35.27 15.35 18.71
N ASP A 102 35.89 14.70 17.70
CA ASP A 102 36.46 15.35 16.52
C ASP A 102 35.41 15.77 15.48
N ILE A 103 34.17 15.29 15.64
CA ILE A 103 33.01 15.55 14.80
C ILE A 103 32.09 16.51 15.57
N LYS A 104 32.20 17.81 15.30
CA LYS A 104 31.25 18.82 15.80
C LYS A 104 30.43 19.35 14.62
N GLU A 105 29.12 19.53 14.81
CA GLU A 105 28.14 19.85 13.76
C GLU A 105 28.54 21.04 12.86
N ASP A 106 29.22 22.05 13.42
CA ASP A 106 29.56 23.29 12.70
C ASP A 106 30.98 23.33 12.11
N THR A 107 31.74 22.23 12.16
CA THR A 107 33.12 22.24 11.68
C THR A 107 33.25 21.77 10.23
N PRO A 108 33.82 22.58 9.32
CA PRO A 108 34.06 22.13 7.96
C PRO A 108 35.05 20.96 7.97
N VAL A 109 34.74 19.93 7.18
CA VAL A 109 35.61 18.75 7.00
C VAL A 109 36.76 19.16 6.08
N VAL A 110 37.89 19.53 6.68
CA VAL A 110 39.10 19.94 5.96
C VAL A 110 40.15 18.82 5.89
N ASP A 111 40.07 17.86 6.81
CA ASP A 111 41.10 16.83 7.03
C ASP A 111 40.63 15.43 6.65
N LEU A 112 41.54 14.60 6.16
CA LEU A 112 41.27 13.22 5.73
C LEU A 112 40.87 12.33 6.91
N ASP A 113 41.48 12.55 8.08
CA ASP A 113 41.17 11.81 9.30
C ASP A 113 39.73 12.09 9.76
N LYS A 114 39.26 13.34 9.62
CA LYS A 114 37.87 13.72 9.91
C LYS A 114 36.89 13.15 8.90
N ALA A 115 37.26 13.11 7.62
CA ALA A 115 36.43 12.47 6.60
C ALA A 115 36.29 10.97 6.90
N ASN A 116 37.37 10.32 7.32
CA ASN A 116 37.37 8.91 7.69
C ASN A 116 36.50 8.61 8.93
N SER A 117 36.58 9.45 9.98
CA SER A 117 35.73 9.29 11.17
C SER A 117 34.24 9.49 10.86
N ILE A 118 33.90 10.45 9.99
CA ILE A 118 32.52 10.65 9.53
C ILE A 118 32.03 9.43 8.71
N LEU A 119 32.86 8.87 7.83
CA LEU A 119 32.50 7.64 7.10
C LEU A 119 32.22 6.47 8.05
N TYR A 120 33.04 6.31 9.10
CA TYR A 120 32.83 5.30 10.13
C TYR A 120 31.49 5.47 10.85
N VAL A 121 31.18 6.69 11.30
CA VAL A 121 29.89 7.00 11.97
C VAL A 121 28.70 6.76 11.02
N ILE A 122 28.80 7.15 9.74
CA ILE A 122 27.76 6.85 8.74
C ILE A 122 27.57 5.34 8.57
N GLY A 123 28.65 4.56 8.65
CA GLY A 123 28.59 3.08 8.65
C GLY A 123 27.78 2.56 9.83
N GLN A 124 28.12 2.97 11.06
CA GLN A 124 27.41 2.55 12.27
C GLN A 124 25.92 2.90 12.24
N ILE A 125 25.58 4.12 11.83
CA ILE A 125 24.17 4.56 11.72
C ILE A 125 23.42 3.69 10.69
N LYS A 126 24.06 3.34 9.57
CA LYS A 126 23.43 2.45 8.57
C LYS A 126 23.22 1.04 9.12
N ASP A 127 24.17 0.49 9.85
CA ASP A 127 24.03 -0.83 10.48
C ASP A 127 22.87 -0.85 11.49
N GLU A 128 22.71 0.24 12.25
CA GLU A 128 21.58 0.40 13.16
C GLU A 128 20.24 0.54 12.43
N MET A 129 20.19 1.33 11.35
CA MET A 129 19.00 1.43 10.48
C MET A 129 18.61 0.05 9.94
N ASP A 130 19.60 -0.73 9.50
CA ASP A 130 19.39 -2.09 9.01
C ASP A 130 18.87 -2.99 10.14
N GLY A 131 19.43 -2.89 11.36
CA GLY A 131 18.95 -3.60 12.54
C GLY A 131 17.50 -3.26 12.91
N ILE A 132 17.13 -1.97 12.90
CA ILE A 132 15.75 -1.52 13.13
C ILE A 132 14.82 -2.10 12.06
N SER A 133 15.23 -2.02 10.80
CA SER A 133 14.45 -2.55 9.68
C SER A 133 14.24 -4.06 9.80
N GLU A 134 15.27 -4.80 10.24
CA GLU A 134 15.21 -6.25 10.44
C GLU A 134 14.22 -6.61 11.55
N VAL A 135 14.28 -5.91 12.69
CA VAL A 135 13.33 -6.10 13.80
C VAL A 135 11.90 -5.79 13.34
N ALA A 136 11.69 -4.67 12.64
CA ALA A 136 10.38 -4.29 12.13
C ALA A 136 9.82 -5.33 11.15
N ASN A 137 10.64 -5.79 10.19
CA ASN A 137 10.26 -6.82 9.23
C ASN A 137 9.89 -8.14 9.92
N LYS A 138 10.65 -8.56 10.93
CA LYS A 138 10.31 -9.75 11.74
C LYS A 138 8.94 -9.61 12.44
N GLN A 139 8.59 -8.42 12.92
CA GLN A 139 7.27 -8.20 13.53
C GLN A 139 6.14 -8.22 12.49
N ILE A 140 6.36 -7.62 11.32
CA ILE A 140 5.41 -7.67 10.19
C ILE A 140 5.17 -9.13 9.77
N ASP A 141 6.23 -9.93 9.67
CA ASP A 141 6.12 -11.33 9.29
C ASP A 141 5.36 -12.15 10.32
N ARG A 142 5.61 -11.93 11.63
CA ARG A 142 4.83 -12.56 12.71
C ARG A 142 3.34 -12.18 12.63
N ALA A 143 3.04 -10.91 12.37
CA ALA A 143 1.68 -10.42 12.24
C ALA A 143 0.97 -11.08 11.04
N LYS A 144 1.63 -11.15 9.88
CA LYS A 144 1.12 -11.84 8.69
C LYS A 144 0.90 -13.33 8.94
N MET A 145 1.85 -14.02 9.56
CA MET A 145 1.71 -15.44 9.92
C MET A 145 0.54 -15.69 10.87
N PHE A 146 0.30 -14.78 11.82
CA PHE A 146 -0.85 -14.86 12.71
C PHE A 146 -2.16 -14.67 11.95
N GLU A 147 -2.23 -13.65 11.10
CA GLU A 147 -3.38 -13.37 10.24
C GLU A 147 -3.71 -14.57 9.34
N GLU A 148 -2.74 -15.09 8.59
CA GLU A 148 -2.91 -16.24 7.70
C GLU A 148 -3.40 -17.49 8.45
N ARG A 149 -2.90 -17.70 9.68
CA ARG A 149 -3.33 -18.83 10.52
C ARG A 149 -4.78 -18.69 10.95
N GLU A 150 -5.19 -17.52 11.44
CA GLU A 150 -6.55 -17.29 11.91
C GLU A 150 -7.55 -17.28 10.75
N LEU A 151 -7.22 -16.60 9.65
CA LEU A 151 -8.01 -16.63 8.42
C LEU A 151 -8.10 -18.06 7.86
N GLY A 152 -7.01 -18.83 7.87
CA GLY A 152 -6.99 -20.22 7.43
C GLY A 152 -7.93 -21.12 8.25
N LYS A 153 -8.07 -20.90 9.57
CA LYS A 153 -9.06 -21.62 10.40
C LYS A 153 -10.49 -21.33 9.97
N ARG A 154 -10.81 -20.06 9.71
CA ARG A 154 -12.15 -19.64 9.26
C ARG A 154 -12.43 -20.13 7.85
N GLN A 155 -11.45 -20.05 6.96
CA GLN A 155 -11.57 -20.53 5.58
C GLN A 155 -11.86 -22.03 5.52
N ARG A 156 -11.19 -22.87 6.33
CA ARG A 156 -11.51 -24.30 6.41
C ARG A 156 -12.96 -24.57 6.79
N THR A 157 -13.53 -23.75 7.67
CA THR A 157 -14.95 -23.85 8.07
C THR A 157 -15.86 -23.45 6.90
N VAL A 158 -15.53 -22.37 6.20
CA VAL A 158 -16.24 -21.92 5.00
C VAL A 158 -16.20 -23.00 3.91
N ASP A 159 -15.04 -23.60 3.67
CA ASP A 159 -14.85 -24.65 2.67
C ASP A 159 -15.68 -25.89 3.02
N PHE A 160 -15.64 -26.34 4.27
CA PHE A 160 -16.46 -27.45 4.76
C PHE A 160 -17.96 -27.23 4.53
N LEU A 161 -18.47 -26.04 4.89
CA LEU A 161 -19.88 -25.68 4.68
C LEU A 161 -20.21 -25.55 3.19
N THR A 162 -19.30 -25.01 2.39
CA THR A 162 -19.45 -24.89 0.94
C THR A 162 -19.53 -26.25 0.27
N SER A 163 -18.70 -27.23 0.67
CA SER A 163 -18.76 -28.61 0.17
C SER A 163 -20.10 -29.26 0.50
N ARG A 164 -20.67 -29.00 1.70
CA ARG A 164 -22.01 -29.49 2.07
C ARG A 164 -23.09 -28.89 1.18
N LEU A 165 -23.04 -27.58 0.94
CA LEU A 165 -23.98 -26.90 0.03
C LEU A 165 -23.83 -27.38 -1.42
N PHE A 166 -22.62 -27.69 -1.86
CA PHE A 166 -22.36 -28.23 -3.19
C PHE A 166 -22.99 -29.62 -3.37
N MET A 167 -22.85 -30.51 -2.38
CA MET A 167 -23.50 -31.83 -2.40
C MET A 167 -25.02 -31.70 -2.47
N TYR A 168 -25.60 -30.80 -1.68
CA TYR A 168 -27.04 -30.50 -1.72
C TYR A 168 -27.48 -29.97 -3.10
N ALA A 169 -26.78 -28.96 -3.62
CA ALA A 169 -27.10 -28.38 -4.93
C ALA A 169 -27.06 -29.43 -6.04
N THR A 170 -26.06 -30.32 -6.01
CA THR A 170 -25.90 -31.40 -6.98
C THR A 170 -27.02 -32.44 -6.85
N ALA A 171 -27.40 -32.82 -5.63
CA ALA A 171 -28.50 -33.76 -5.38
C ALA A 171 -29.86 -33.24 -5.86
N THR A 172 -30.10 -31.92 -5.79
CA THR A 172 -31.37 -31.33 -6.26
C THR A 172 -31.52 -31.28 -7.77
N GLY A 173 -30.42 -31.43 -8.53
CA GLY A 173 -30.41 -31.30 -9.99
C GLY A 173 -30.76 -29.90 -10.52
N LYS A 174 -30.99 -28.91 -9.64
CA LYS A 174 -31.35 -27.54 -10.02
C LYS A 174 -30.09 -26.71 -10.24
N ARG A 175 -30.00 -26.04 -11.40
CA ARG A 175 -28.87 -25.15 -11.72
C ARG A 175 -28.78 -23.94 -10.78
N THR A 176 -29.91 -23.46 -10.27
CA THR A 176 -29.97 -22.37 -9.29
C THR A 176 -31.00 -22.67 -8.22
N VAL A 177 -30.63 -22.51 -6.95
CA VAL A 177 -31.52 -22.64 -5.80
C VAL A 177 -31.50 -21.32 -5.05
N SER A 178 -32.65 -20.65 -4.94
CA SER A 178 -32.79 -19.40 -4.18
C SER A 178 -33.22 -19.71 -2.76
N LEU A 179 -32.52 -19.13 -1.78
CA LEU A 179 -32.74 -19.26 -0.35
C LEU A 179 -32.89 -17.85 0.26
N PRO A 180 -33.47 -17.70 1.47
CA PRO A 180 -33.60 -16.40 2.12
C PRO A 180 -32.26 -15.68 2.30
N ASN A 181 -31.21 -16.42 2.65
CA ASN A 181 -29.88 -15.88 2.95
C ASN A 181 -28.92 -15.89 1.74
N GLY A 182 -29.38 -16.26 0.54
CA GLY A 182 -28.50 -16.30 -0.63
C GLY A 182 -28.98 -17.21 -1.76
N LYS A 183 -28.10 -17.48 -2.73
CA LYS A 183 -28.41 -18.34 -3.88
C LYS A 183 -27.27 -19.30 -4.14
N LEU A 184 -27.61 -20.58 -4.34
CA LEU A 184 -26.67 -21.59 -4.82
C LEU A 184 -26.74 -21.62 -6.35
N LYS A 185 -25.61 -21.50 -7.02
CA LYS A 185 -25.53 -21.52 -8.49
C LYS A 185 -24.48 -22.53 -8.94
N LEU A 186 -24.90 -23.51 -9.73
CA LEU A 186 -24.01 -24.39 -10.47
C LEU A 186 -23.72 -23.74 -11.82
N ILE A 187 -22.50 -23.22 -11.99
CA ILE A 187 -22.07 -22.53 -13.19
C ILE A 187 -20.99 -23.37 -13.87
N LYS A 188 -21.21 -23.73 -15.14
CA LYS A 188 -20.16 -24.32 -15.98
C LYS A 188 -19.13 -23.23 -16.29
N ARG A 189 -17.88 -23.42 -15.85
CA ARG A 189 -16.77 -22.55 -16.25
C ARG A 189 -16.44 -22.80 -17.73
N GLN A 190 -15.97 -21.76 -18.42
CA GLN A 190 -15.41 -21.93 -19.76
C GLN A 190 -14.17 -22.81 -19.69
N GLU A 191 -13.91 -23.53 -20.77
CA GLU A 191 -12.73 -24.38 -20.88
C GLU A 191 -11.47 -23.51 -20.83
N ARG A 192 -10.49 -23.94 -20.03
CA ARG A 192 -9.19 -23.28 -19.96
C ARG A 192 -8.31 -23.87 -21.05
N LEU A 193 -7.83 -23.03 -21.95
CA LEU A 193 -6.78 -23.41 -22.89
C LEU A 193 -5.42 -23.31 -22.18
N GLU A 194 -4.71 -24.43 -22.13
CA GLU A 194 -3.33 -24.47 -21.65
C GLU A 194 -2.38 -24.60 -22.84
N TYR A 195 -1.48 -23.62 -22.97
CA TYR A 195 -0.48 -23.61 -24.04
C TYR A 195 0.77 -24.36 -23.57
N VAL A 196 0.86 -25.65 -23.91
CA VAL A 196 1.96 -26.53 -23.49
C VAL A 196 3.30 -26.15 -24.16
N ASP A 197 3.26 -25.66 -25.41
CA ASP A 197 4.43 -25.28 -26.19
C ASP A 197 4.12 -24.00 -26.98
N ILE A 198 4.63 -22.87 -26.50
CA ILE A 198 4.35 -21.55 -27.05
C ILE A 198 4.98 -21.40 -28.45
N ASP A 199 6.17 -21.96 -28.67
CA ASP A 199 6.90 -21.80 -29.93
C ASP A 199 6.20 -22.53 -31.07
N LYS A 200 5.67 -23.74 -30.82
CA LYS A 200 4.84 -24.46 -31.79
C LYS A 200 3.54 -23.73 -32.09
N VAL A 201 2.91 -23.14 -31.07
CA VAL A 201 1.68 -22.36 -31.25
C VAL A 201 1.97 -21.10 -32.08
N LEU A 202 3.05 -20.38 -31.81
CA LEU A 202 3.47 -19.22 -32.60
C LEU A 202 3.85 -19.61 -34.03
N ALA A 203 4.54 -20.73 -34.23
CA ALA A 203 4.86 -21.24 -35.56
C ALA A 203 3.58 -21.57 -36.35
N TRP A 204 2.63 -22.27 -35.73
CA TRP A 204 1.33 -22.57 -36.33
C TRP A 204 0.54 -21.29 -36.67
N ILE A 205 0.53 -20.28 -35.79
CA ILE A 205 -0.14 -19.00 -36.04
C ILE A 205 0.49 -18.29 -37.25
N LYS A 206 1.83 -18.28 -37.33
CA LYS A 206 2.56 -17.67 -38.45
C LYS A 206 2.34 -18.42 -39.77
N THR A 207 2.34 -19.75 -39.75
CA THR A 207 2.08 -20.58 -40.93
C THR A 207 0.66 -20.40 -41.47
N ASN A 208 -0.32 -20.15 -40.59
CA ASN A 208 -1.72 -19.94 -40.96
C ASN A 208 -2.10 -18.47 -41.17
N ASP A 209 -1.11 -17.57 -41.25
CA ASP A 209 -1.29 -16.12 -41.47
C ASP A 209 -2.28 -15.44 -40.50
N ARG A 210 -2.35 -15.92 -39.25
CA ARG A 210 -3.22 -15.33 -38.20
C ARG A 210 -2.47 -14.41 -37.25
N SER A 211 -1.29 -13.97 -37.65
CA SER A 211 -0.40 -13.15 -36.83
C SER A 211 -1.05 -11.84 -36.39
N GLY A 212 -1.90 -11.22 -37.23
CA GLY A 212 -2.59 -9.97 -36.91
C GLY A 212 -3.69 -10.08 -35.85
N GLU A 213 -4.27 -11.27 -35.65
CA GLU A 213 -5.37 -11.49 -34.70
C GLU A 213 -4.92 -12.15 -33.40
N MET A 214 -3.91 -13.03 -33.47
CA MET A 214 -3.54 -13.91 -32.37
C MET A 214 -2.19 -13.57 -31.72
N ILE A 215 -1.42 -12.64 -32.29
CA ILE A 215 -0.13 -12.19 -31.75
C ILE A 215 -0.21 -10.71 -31.40
N ARG A 216 0.07 -10.39 -30.13
CA ARG A 216 0.22 -9.00 -29.69
C ARG A 216 1.68 -8.58 -29.84
N ILE A 217 1.94 -7.58 -30.67
CA ILE A 217 3.25 -6.95 -30.80
C ILE A 217 3.32 -5.80 -29.80
N LYS A 218 4.36 -5.78 -28.96
CA LYS A 218 4.67 -4.67 -28.05
C LYS A 218 5.92 -3.98 -28.58
N GLU A 219 5.76 -2.73 -29.01
CA GLU A 219 6.88 -1.90 -29.44
C GLU A 219 7.43 -1.14 -28.23
N GLU A 220 8.72 -1.29 -27.97
CA GLU A 220 9.43 -0.59 -26.90
C GLU A 220 10.66 0.13 -27.45
N LEU A 221 10.87 1.36 -26.97
CA LEU A 221 12.04 2.16 -27.31
C LEU A 221 13.30 1.53 -26.73
N ASN A 222 14.25 1.20 -27.59
CA ASN A 222 15.56 0.74 -27.16
C ASN A 222 16.45 1.92 -26.74
N LYS A 223 16.30 2.34 -25.47
CA LYS A 223 17.03 3.46 -24.88
C LYS A 223 18.56 3.33 -25.01
N THR A 224 19.10 2.11 -24.96
CA THR A 224 20.54 1.87 -25.09
C THR A 224 21.03 2.15 -26.51
N LYS A 225 20.33 1.67 -27.52
CA LYS A 225 20.67 1.94 -28.93
C LYS A 225 20.49 3.41 -29.29
N ILE A 226 19.47 4.08 -28.74
CA ILE A 226 19.27 5.52 -28.92
C ILE A 226 20.43 6.32 -28.32
N LYS A 227 20.88 5.98 -27.10
CA LYS A 227 22.06 6.60 -26.48
C LYS A 227 23.34 6.36 -27.29
N MET A 228 23.53 5.15 -27.83
CA MET A 228 24.68 4.82 -28.68
C MET A 228 24.65 5.58 -30.02
N PHE A 229 23.48 5.66 -30.65
CA PHE A 229 23.28 6.45 -31.87
C PHE A 229 23.60 7.92 -31.64
N PHE A 230 23.10 8.51 -30.54
CA PHE A 230 23.43 9.89 -30.17
C PHE A 230 24.94 10.11 -29.98
N LYS A 231 25.64 9.20 -29.29
CA LYS A 231 27.10 9.29 -29.09
C LYS A 231 27.91 9.24 -30.40
N ASN A 232 27.42 8.52 -31.41
CA ASN A 232 28.13 8.28 -32.66
C ASN A 232 27.78 9.32 -33.74
N THR A 233 26.51 9.73 -33.84
CA THR A 233 26.01 10.57 -34.92
C THR A 233 25.84 12.02 -34.49
N GLY A 234 25.71 12.31 -33.19
CA GLY A 234 25.42 13.65 -32.66
C GLY A 234 24.01 14.16 -32.95
N GLU A 235 23.22 13.45 -33.76
CA GLU A 235 21.84 13.76 -34.06
C GLU A 235 20.91 13.37 -32.89
N ILE A 236 20.08 14.31 -32.47
CA ILE A 236 19.06 14.13 -31.44
C ILE A 236 17.74 13.77 -32.14
N PRO A 237 17.19 12.55 -31.93
CA PRO A 237 15.89 12.19 -32.47
C PRO A 237 14.79 13.10 -31.94
N ASP A 238 13.80 13.38 -32.78
CA ASP A 238 12.63 14.19 -32.39
C ASP A 238 11.94 13.58 -31.15
N GLY A 239 11.66 14.42 -30.15
CA GLY A 239 11.11 14.01 -28.85
C GLY A 239 12.13 13.58 -27.78
N VAL A 240 13.44 13.75 -27.98
CA VAL A 240 14.47 13.53 -26.94
C VAL A 240 15.08 14.88 -26.53
N GLU A 241 14.99 15.21 -25.24
CA GLU A 241 15.68 16.36 -24.65
C GLU A 241 16.89 15.87 -23.84
N ILE A 242 18.04 16.55 -24.00
CA ILE A 242 19.27 16.24 -23.30
C ILE A 242 19.42 17.20 -22.14
N ILE A 243 19.14 16.72 -20.95
CA ILE A 243 19.39 17.44 -19.70
C ILE A 243 20.76 16.99 -19.19
N GLN A 244 21.72 17.92 -19.15
CA GLN A 244 23.00 17.67 -18.49
C GLN A 244 22.73 17.57 -16.98
N GLN A 245 23.06 16.42 -16.41
CA GLN A 245 22.99 16.21 -14.97
C GLN A 245 24.32 16.62 -14.36
N GLU A 246 24.25 17.27 -13.20
CA GLU A 246 25.44 17.58 -12.39
C GLU A 246 26.05 16.29 -11.84
N ASP A 247 27.33 16.37 -11.47
CA ASP A 247 28.04 15.25 -10.87
C ASP A 247 27.34 14.78 -9.60
N SER A 248 27.03 13.49 -9.51
CA SER A 248 26.38 12.91 -8.34
C SER A 248 27.41 12.57 -7.27
N PHE A 249 27.27 13.17 -6.08
CA PHE A 249 28.04 12.75 -4.91
C PHE A 249 27.44 11.47 -4.30
N LYS A 250 28.29 10.49 -4.00
CA LYS A 250 27.89 9.21 -3.38
C LYS A 250 28.83 8.87 -2.24
N VAL A 251 28.24 8.59 -1.07
CA VAL A 251 28.97 8.11 0.11
C VAL A 251 28.74 6.62 0.28
N VAL A 252 29.82 5.84 0.28
CA VAL A 252 29.81 4.39 0.50
C VAL A 252 30.74 4.10 1.68
N PRO A 253 30.20 3.94 2.91
CA PRO A 253 31.00 3.43 4.02
C PRO A 253 31.29 1.93 3.81
N GLU A 254 32.46 1.48 4.26
CA GLU A 254 32.87 0.07 4.25
C GLU A 254 32.56 -0.62 5.58
#